data_AF-A0A954NC73-F1
#
_entry.id   AF-A0A954NC73-F1
#
_cell.length_a   1.000
_cell.length_b   1.000
_cell.length_c   1.000
_cell.angle_alpha   90.00
_cell.angle_beta   90.00
_cell.angle_gamma   90.00
#
_symmetry.space_group_name_H-M   'P 1'
#
loop_
_entity.id
_entity.type
_entity.pdbx_description
1 polymer ?
#
loop_
_entity_poly.entity_id
_entity_poly.type
_entity_poly.pdbx_seq_one_letter_code
_entity_poly.pdbx_strand_id
1 'polypeptide(L)'
;DPHGGQKIYVHDGWREVVEIDETGQVTARHPLDLEDKTAVSFLRTAVDGQGKRYFVGSANAQQKVYLFDANWQRVMTYPQGDNDGVSDVRIWDVNGDGTLELAVGYWGDAGVEAVSLAGAPLWSNHDLKNVFRLAVAHTAAGAPTELLCTNSRGSVIPLDGAGQALDERIVDQQFLRSVESADLDGDGVDELCAIATDAERHDKVVGLSAGGEVQWSTPIPSGLHEFPLEMVTSGPLLGGEHVWVIGAADGSIHVVSRDGQLIDSFDYGEAIAGLGVAMSGGRPLLVVSTASGVKGWAVSP
;
A
#
# COMPACT_ATOMS: atom_id res chain seq x y z
N ASP A 1 19.91 0.77 -8.55
CA ASP A 1 21.34 1.04 -8.31
C ASP A 1 22.12 0.12 -9.24
N PRO A 2 23.00 0.62 -10.13
CA PRO A 2 23.76 -0.22 -11.05
C PRO A 2 24.71 -1.22 -10.35
N HIS A 3 24.91 -1.09 -9.04
CA HIS A 3 25.74 -1.99 -8.22
C HIS A 3 25.10 -2.47 -6.90
N GLY A 4 23.85 -2.10 -6.60
CA GLY A 4 23.23 -2.35 -5.29
C GLY A 4 22.23 -3.51 -5.36
N GLY A 5 22.52 -4.60 -4.63
CA GLY A 5 21.57 -5.68 -4.40
C GLY A 5 20.24 -5.17 -3.83
N GLN A 6 19.20 -6.02 -3.85
CA GLN A 6 17.91 -5.65 -3.30
C GLN A 6 18.02 -5.29 -1.83
N LYS A 7 17.50 -4.12 -1.48
CA LYS A 7 17.42 -3.61 -0.12
C LYS A 7 16.01 -3.77 0.39
N ILE A 8 15.88 -4.28 1.61
CA ILE A 8 14.63 -4.36 2.34
C ILE A 8 14.64 -3.21 3.36
N TYR A 9 13.59 -2.41 3.38
CA TYR A 9 13.42 -1.31 4.33
C TYR A 9 12.36 -1.70 5.35
N VAL A 10 12.68 -1.58 6.63
CA VAL A 10 11.77 -1.96 7.71
C VAL A 10 11.70 -0.86 8.75
N HIS A 11 10.52 -0.57 9.27
CA HIS A 11 10.38 0.30 10.43
C HIS A 11 10.98 -0.33 11.68
N ASP A 12 11.86 0.40 12.36
CA ASP A 12 12.31 0.08 13.72
C ASP A 12 11.65 1.05 14.68
N GLY A 13 10.48 0.64 15.21
CA GLY A 13 9.57 1.52 15.92
C GLY A 13 8.94 2.59 15.02
N TRP A 14 8.63 3.75 15.59
CA TRP A 14 7.82 4.79 14.94
C TRP A 14 8.61 5.87 14.20
N ARG A 15 9.94 5.90 14.36
CA ARG A 15 10.78 7.05 14.00
C ARG A 15 12.12 6.66 13.38
N GLU A 16 12.31 5.40 13.02
CA GLU A 16 13.52 4.91 12.37
C GLU A 16 13.14 3.90 11.27
N VAL A 17 13.91 3.91 10.19
CA VAL A 17 13.89 2.86 9.17
C VAL A 17 15.26 2.21 9.13
N VAL A 18 15.30 0.89 9.04
CA VAL A 18 16.52 0.11 8.88
C VAL A 18 16.61 -0.48 7.48
N GLU A 19 17.80 -0.44 6.90
CA GLU A 19 18.13 -1.13 5.66
C GLU A 19 18.68 -2.52 5.99
N ILE A 20 18.04 -3.55 5.45
CA ILE A 20 18.45 -4.94 5.58
C ILE A 20 18.91 -5.44 4.20
N ASP A 21 20.07 -6.08 4.14
CA ASP A 21 20.57 -6.70 2.91
C ASP A 21 19.99 -8.10 2.67
N GLU A 22 20.38 -8.71 1.55
CA GLU A 22 19.93 -10.05 1.15
C GLU A 22 20.33 -11.17 2.13
N THR A 23 21.29 -10.93 3.03
CA THR A 23 21.72 -11.89 4.06
C THR A 23 20.94 -11.74 5.36
N GLY A 24 20.08 -10.73 5.46
CA GLY A 24 19.36 -10.38 6.69
C GLY A 24 20.16 -9.48 7.63
N GLN A 25 21.30 -8.93 7.19
CA GLN A 25 22.10 -8.04 8.02
C GLN A 25 21.62 -6.59 7.88
N VAL A 26 21.50 -5.89 9.03
CA VAL A 26 21.26 -4.44 9.04
C VAL A 26 22.50 -3.73 8.51
N THR A 27 22.37 -3.04 7.39
CA THR A 27 23.47 -2.31 6.72
C THR A 27 23.42 -0.81 6.99
N ALA A 28 22.25 -0.25 7.28
CA ALA A 28 22.09 1.14 7.67
C ALA A 28 20.86 1.34 8.57
N ARG A 29 20.87 2.46 9.31
CA ARG A 29 19.77 2.94 10.15
C ARG A 29 19.52 4.40 9.83
N HIS A 30 18.25 4.75 9.68
CA HIS A 30 17.81 6.06 9.21
C HIS A 30 16.80 6.63 10.20
N PRO A 31 17.27 7.39 11.21
CA PRO A 31 16.38 8.18 12.05
C PRO A 31 15.60 9.16 11.17
N LEU A 32 14.27 9.15 11.31
CA LEU A 32 13.39 10.02 10.53
C LEU A 32 13.34 11.40 11.19
N ASP A 33 13.62 12.45 10.42
CA ASP A 33 13.45 13.85 10.82
C ASP A 33 11.94 14.19 10.90
N LEU A 34 11.33 13.82 12.03
CA LEU A 34 9.91 14.01 12.32
C LEU A 34 9.75 15.06 13.42
N GLU A 35 8.61 15.74 13.42
CA GLU A 35 8.24 16.61 14.54
C GLU A 35 8.04 15.82 15.84
N ASP A 36 8.08 16.50 16.98
CA ASP A 36 7.91 15.87 18.28
C ASP A 36 6.56 15.14 18.38
N LYS A 37 6.58 13.93 18.96
CA LYS A 37 5.40 13.06 19.16
C LYS A 37 4.73 12.54 17.88
N THR A 38 5.28 12.81 16.70
CA THR A 38 4.81 12.15 15.47
C THR A 38 5.33 10.72 15.36
N ALA A 39 4.51 9.85 14.78
CA ALA A 39 4.83 8.47 14.45
C ALA A 39 4.64 8.22 12.95
N VAL A 40 5.45 7.33 12.39
CA VAL A 40 5.26 6.74 11.06
C VAL A 40 5.05 5.24 11.24
N SER A 41 3.95 4.72 10.68
CA SER A 41 3.56 3.31 10.78
C SER A 41 3.40 2.63 9.42
N PHE A 42 3.50 3.39 8.33
CA PHE A 42 3.60 2.87 6.97
C PHE A 42 4.55 3.76 6.16
N LEU A 43 5.21 3.14 5.19
CA LEU A 43 6.19 3.78 4.32
C LEU A 43 5.95 3.31 2.89
N ARG A 44 5.93 4.25 1.95
CA ARG A 44 5.79 3.97 0.52
C ARG A 44 6.95 4.55 -0.23
N THR A 45 7.31 3.94 -1.35
CA THR A 45 8.43 4.40 -2.18
C THR A 45 8.07 4.38 -3.65
N ALA A 46 8.61 5.33 -4.39
CA ALA A 46 8.54 5.39 -5.84
C ALA A 46 9.85 5.92 -6.40
N VAL A 47 10.04 5.75 -7.70
CA VAL A 47 11.18 6.25 -8.46
C VAL A 47 10.64 7.10 -9.59
N ASP A 48 11.14 8.33 -9.73
CA ASP A 48 10.71 9.23 -10.81
C ASP A 48 11.30 8.83 -12.17
N GLY A 49 10.88 9.50 -13.24
CA GLY A 49 11.37 9.28 -14.60
C GLY A 49 12.88 9.56 -14.79
N GLN A 50 13.54 10.19 -13.81
CA GLN A 50 14.98 10.43 -13.79
C GLN A 50 15.74 9.38 -12.96
N GLY A 51 15.05 8.38 -12.39
CA GLY A 51 15.65 7.35 -11.57
C GLY A 51 15.88 7.75 -10.11
N LYS A 52 15.36 8.90 -9.66
CA LYS A 52 15.50 9.34 -8.27
C LYS A 52 14.41 8.72 -7.41
N ARG A 53 14.83 8.09 -6.32
CA ARG A 53 13.94 7.46 -5.34
C ARG A 53 13.46 8.46 -4.29
N TYR A 54 12.21 8.30 -3.91
CA TYR A 54 11.60 8.98 -2.77
C TYR A 54 10.92 7.97 -1.85
N PHE A 55 10.77 8.38 -0.60
CA PHE A 55 10.01 7.65 0.41
C PHE A 55 9.01 8.60 1.06
N VAL A 56 7.77 8.17 1.24
CA VAL A 56 6.76 8.93 1.99
C VAL A 56 6.28 8.08 3.15
N GLY A 57 6.19 8.69 4.33
CA GLY A 57 5.75 8.03 5.55
C GLY A 57 4.69 8.83 6.28
N SER A 58 3.75 8.13 6.90
CA SER A 58 2.80 8.68 7.87
C SER A 58 2.31 7.55 8.79
N ALA A 59 1.39 7.84 9.69
CA ALA A 59 0.61 6.84 10.40
C ALA A 59 -0.87 7.23 10.36
N ASN A 60 -1.75 6.24 10.54
CA ASN A 60 -3.18 6.49 10.51
C ASN A 60 -3.58 7.54 11.56
N ALA A 61 -4.41 8.51 11.14
CA ALA A 61 -4.87 9.65 11.92
C ALA A 61 -3.78 10.64 12.36
N GLN A 62 -2.55 10.53 11.87
CA GLN A 62 -1.53 11.56 12.07
C GLN A 62 -1.85 12.81 11.27
N GLN A 63 -1.41 13.96 11.75
CA GLN A 63 -1.69 15.24 11.09
C GLN A 63 -0.87 15.46 9.81
N LYS A 64 0.20 14.68 9.59
CA LYS A 64 1.22 15.01 8.58
C LYS A 64 1.78 13.77 7.91
N VAL A 65 2.09 13.91 6.62
CA VAL A 65 2.97 13.06 5.83
C VAL A 65 4.36 13.68 5.74
N TYR A 66 5.38 12.84 5.63
CA TYR A 66 6.77 13.25 5.50
C TYR A 66 7.37 12.59 4.27
N LEU A 67 7.92 13.42 3.36
CA LEU A 67 8.63 12.98 2.17
C LEU A 67 10.13 13.03 2.42
N PHE A 68 10.83 11.95 2.07
CA PHE A 68 12.28 11.81 2.16
C PHE A 68 12.86 11.48 0.79
N ASP A 69 14.09 11.94 0.54
CA ASP A 69 14.86 11.52 -0.64
C ASP A 69 15.56 10.17 -0.43
N ALA A 70 16.31 9.72 -1.44
CA ALA A 70 17.08 8.48 -1.38
C ALA A 70 18.16 8.43 -0.29
N ASN A 71 18.53 9.58 0.30
CA ASN A 71 19.48 9.68 1.40
C ASN A 71 18.78 9.86 2.76
N TRP A 72 17.45 9.66 2.82
CA TRP A 72 16.63 9.86 4.00
C TRP A 72 16.61 11.31 4.52
N GLN A 73 16.97 12.28 3.67
CA GLN A 73 16.81 13.69 4.00
C GLN A 73 15.35 14.08 3.77
N ARG A 74 14.73 14.71 4.77
CA ARG A 74 13.36 15.21 4.64
C ARG A 74 13.32 16.31 3.58
N VAL A 75 12.52 16.08 2.55
CA VAL A 75 12.26 16.99 1.43
C VAL A 75 11.07 17.89 1.73
N MET A 76 10.02 17.32 2.35
CA MET A 76 8.75 18.00 2.54
C MET A 76 7.97 17.42 3.73
N THR A 77 7.18 18.28 4.37
CA THR A 77 6.14 17.93 5.34
C THR A 77 4.82 18.50 4.85
N TYR A 78 3.74 17.72 4.88
CA TYR A 78 2.43 18.14 4.40
C TYR A 78 1.29 17.49 5.21
N PRO A 79 0.13 18.14 5.39
CA PRO A 79 -0.13 19.56 5.18
C PRO A 79 0.55 20.42 6.26
N GLN A 80 0.54 21.74 6.08
CA GLN A 80 1.09 22.70 7.03
C GLN A 80 0.10 23.11 8.14
N GLY A 81 -1.18 22.73 8.02
CA GLY A 81 -2.24 23.04 8.98
C GLY A 81 -2.89 21.80 9.58
N ASP A 82 -3.80 22.05 10.53
CA ASP A 82 -4.58 21.00 11.16
C ASP A 82 -5.56 20.35 10.18
N ASN A 83 -5.82 19.06 10.37
CA ASN A 83 -6.76 18.27 9.60
C ASN A 83 -7.37 17.16 10.47
N ASP A 84 -8.35 16.46 9.94
CA ASP A 84 -9.02 15.36 10.64
C ASP A 84 -8.14 14.09 10.77
N GLY A 85 -6.91 14.14 10.25
CA GLY A 85 -5.93 13.07 10.27
C GLY A 85 -5.77 12.44 8.89
N VAL A 86 -4.52 12.21 8.50
CA VAL A 86 -4.14 11.44 7.32
C VAL A 86 -4.57 10.00 7.52
N SER A 87 -5.33 9.45 6.58
CA SER A 87 -5.69 8.03 6.56
C SER A 87 -4.70 7.23 5.72
N ASP A 88 -4.25 7.80 4.60
CA ASP A 88 -3.33 7.17 3.66
C ASP A 88 -2.59 8.20 2.77
N VAL A 89 -1.56 7.75 2.06
CA VAL A 89 -0.81 8.55 1.07
C VAL A 89 -0.36 7.65 -0.08
N ARG A 90 -0.18 8.15 -1.30
CA ARG A 90 0.50 7.44 -2.40
C ARG A 90 1.47 8.39 -3.11
N ILE A 91 2.56 7.84 -3.64
CA ILE A 91 3.47 8.54 -4.55
C ILE A 91 3.19 8.02 -5.94
N TRP A 92 2.84 8.90 -6.88
CA TRP A 92 2.39 8.53 -8.22
C TRP A 92 2.66 9.65 -9.21
N ASP A 93 3.01 9.30 -10.44
CA ASP A 93 3.07 10.19 -11.60
C ASP A 93 1.66 10.33 -12.21
N VAL A 94 0.95 11.35 -11.76
CA VAL A 94 -0.48 11.57 -12.00
C VAL A 94 -0.82 11.73 -13.48
N ASN A 95 0.11 12.28 -14.26
CA ASN A 95 -0.11 12.68 -15.65
C ASN A 95 0.80 11.93 -16.65
N GLY A 96 1.67 11.02 -16.18
CA GLY A 96 2.59 10.25 -17.01
C GLY A 96 3.76 11.08 -17.55
N ASP A 97 4.10 12.22 -16.93
CA ASP A 97 5.19 13.09 -17.39
C ASP A 97 6.57 12.73 -16.83
N GLY A 98 6.62 11.72 -15.96
CA GLY A 98 7.81 11.24 -15.26
C GLY A 98 8.10 11.99 -13.96
N THR A 99 7.34 13.02 -13.61
CA THR A 99 7.38 13.69 -12.31
C THR A 99 6.46 12.95 -11.35
N LEU A 100 6.85 12.86 -10.08
CA LEU A 100 6.01 12.26 -9.05
C LEU A 100 5.22 13.35 -8.31
N GLU A 101 4.01 13.00 -7.90
CA GLU A 101 3.17 13.74 -6.98
C GLU A 101 2.87 12.90 -5.74
N LEU A 102 2.31 13.56 -4.72
CA LEU A 102 1.71 12.90 -3.57
C LEU A 102 0.20 13.04 -3.62
N ALA A 103 -0.52 11.93 -3.52
CA ALA A 103 -1.94 11.91 -3.21
C ALA A 103 -2.12 11.58 -1.72
N VAL A 104 -2.83 12.42 -0.97
CA VAL A 104 -3.06 12.27 0.47
C VAL A 104 -4.54 12.09 0.73
N GLY A 105 -4.90 10.99 1.38
CA GLY A 105 -6.26 10.71 1.84
C GLY A 105 -6.43 11.10 3.29
N TYR A 106 -7.60 11.64 3.62
CA TYR A 106 -7.92 12.10 4.96
C TYR A 106 -9.14 11.39 5.55
N TRP A 107 -9.13 11.30 6.87
CA TRP A 107 -10.34 11.13 7.65
C TRP A 107 -11.23 12.39 7.54
N GLY A 108 -12.50 12.27 7.94
CA GLY A 108 -13.42 13.41 8.00
C GLY A 108 -13.78 13.98 6.62
N ASP A 109 -13.79 15.31 6.52
CA ASP A 109 -14.38 16.04 5.37
C ASP A 109 -13.33 16.56 4.36
N ALA A 110 -12.03 16.40 4.64
CA ALA A 110 -10.98 16.90 3.75
C ALA A 110 -10.85 16.08 2.44
N GLY A 111 -11.24 14.80 2.45
CA GLY A 111 -11.24 13.94 1.27
C GLY A 111 -9.85 13.57 0.77
N VAL A 112 -9.55 13.87 -0.50
CA VAL A 112 -8.26 13.57 -1.14
C VAL A 112 -7.64 14.83 -1.71
N GLU A 113 -6.34 15.00 -1.54
CA GLU A 113 -5.57 16.09 -2.14
C GLU A 113 -4.38 15.56 -2.91
N ALA A 114 -4.05 16.18 -4.05
CA ALA A 114 -2.78 15.95 -4.73
C ALA A 114 -1.88 17.19 -4.64
N VAL A 115 -0.62 16.95 -4.35
CA VAL A 115 0.43 17.98 -4.25
C VAL A 115 1.69 17.56 -4.97
N SER A 116 2.44 18.54 -5.48
CA SER A 116 3.79 18.27 -6.00
C SER A 116 4.74 17.86 -4.87
N LEU A 117 5.92 17.31 -5.21
CA LEU A 117 6.96 17.01 -4.20
C LEU A 117 7.50 18.25 -3.47
N ALA A 118 7.16 19.46 -3.93
CA ALA A 118 7.44 20.72 -3.24
C ALA A 118 6.31 21.16 -2.28
N GLY A 119 5.21 20.40 -2.21
CA GLY A 119 4.04 20.68 -1.38
C GLY A 119 3.08 21.69 -1.99
N ALA A 120 3.23 22.02 -3.27
CA ALA A 120 2.30 22.91 -3.96
C ALA A 120 1.01 22.15 -4.31
N PRO A 121 -0.18 22.69 -3.97
CA PRO A 121 -1.44 22.04 -4.29
C PRO A 121 -1.66 21.96 -5.80
N LEU A 122 -2.10 20.80 -6.26
CA LEU A 122 -2.46 20.53 -7.65
C LEU A 122 -3.98 20.47 -7.80
N TRP A 123 -4.64 19.68 -6.97
CA TRP A 123 -6.10 19.58 -6.90
C TRP A 123 -6.56 19.04 -5.54
N SER A 124 -7.84 19.18 -5.24
CA SER A 124 -8.50 18.56 -4.09
C SER A 124 -9.89 18.03 -4.47
N ASN A 125 -10.31 16.94 -3.83
CA ASN A 125 -11.64 16.37 -3.93
C ASN A 125 -12.22 16.16 -2.52
N HIS A 126 -13.21 16.97 -2.17
CA HIS A 126 -13.87 16.97 -0.86
C HIS A 126 -15.21 16.22 -0.86
N ASP A 127 -15.63 15.65 -2.00
CA ASP A 127 -16.87 14.86 -2.09
C ASP A 127 -16.69 13.46 -1.48
N LEU A 128 -15.44 13.02 -1.37
CA LEU A 128 -15.03 11.83 -0.63
C LEU A 128 -14.89 12.17 0.85
N LYS A 129 -15.61 11.44 1.70
CA LYS A 129 -15.51 11.57 3.17
C LYS A 129 -14.98 10.31 3.79
N ASN A 130 -14.12 10.47 4.79
CA ASN A 130 -13.45 9.36 5.48
C ASN A 130 -12.82 8.39 4.47
N VAL A 131 -11.79 8.86 3.77
CA VAL A 131 -11.00 8.00 2.87
C VAL A 131 -10.27 6.99 3.73
N PHE A 132 -10.32 5.70 3.40
CA PHE A 132 -9.64 4.66 4.18
C PHE A 132 -8.30 4.27 3.58
N ARG A 133 -8.29 3.98 2.27
CA ARG A 133 -7.12 3.56 1.52
C ARG A 133 -7.13 4.13 0.12
N LEU A 134 -5.92 4.35 -0.37
CA LEU A 134 -5.63 4.77 -1.74
C LEU A 134 -4.88 3.65 -2.47
N ALA A 135 -5.18 3.42 -3.74
CA ALA A 135 -4.37 2.61 -4.64
C ALA A 135 -4.24 3.30 -6.01
N VAL A 136 -3.12 3.07 -6.69
CA VAL A 136 -2.81 3.66 -7.99
C VAL A 136 -2.94 2.54 -9.01
N ALA A 137 -3.85 2.67 -9.97
CA ALA A 137 -4.22 1.54 -10.83
C ALA A 137 -4.30 1.89 -12.32
N HIS A 138 -3.75 1.02 -13.16
CA HIS A 138 -3.98 0.96 -14.60
C HIS A 138 -5.11 -0.02 -14.90
N THR A 139 -6.36 0.42 -14.81
CA THR A 139 -7.53 -0.49 -14.87
C THR A 139 -7.91 -0.92 -16.30
N ALA A 140 -7.27 -0.36 -17.32
CA ALA A 140 -7.43 -0.77 -18.71
C ALA A 140 -6.20 -0.44 -19.55
N ALA A 141 -5.93 -1.27 -20.57
CA ALA A 141 -4.77 -1.09 -21.45
C ALA A 141 -4.81 0.27 -22.16
N GLY A 142 -3.77 1.08 -21.94
CA GLY A 142 -3.62 2.41 -22.53
C GLY A 142 -4.54 3.49 -21.93
N ALA A 143 -5.33 3.16 -20.90
CA ALA A 143 -6.06 4.17 -20.13
C ALA A 143 -5.09 4.98 -19.24
N PRO A 144 -5.41 6.24 -18.93
CA PRO A 144 -4.73 6.96 -17.87
C PRO A 144 -4.80 6.19 -16.55
N THR A 145 -3.76 6.31 -15.73
CA THR A 145 -3.78 5.75 -14.38
C THR A 145 -4.84 6.47 -13.53
N GLU A 146 -5.50 5.71 -12.66
CA GLU A 146 -6.53 6.19 -11.75
C GLU A 146 -6.04 6.09 -10.30
N LEU A 147 -6.53 6.98 -9.43
CA LEU A 147 -6.41 6.84 -7.98
C LEU A 147 -7.69 6.24 -7.41
N LEU A 148 -7.64 4.98 -6.99
CA LEU A 148 -8.75 4.28 -6.36
C LEU A 148 -8.85 4.63 -4.88
N CYS A 149 -10.02 5.08 -4.44
CA CYS A 149 -10.26 5.50 -3.06
C CYS A 149 -11.35 4.64 -2.41
N THR A 150 -11.04 3.91 -1.33
CA THR A 150 -12.08 3.35 -0.46
C THR A 150 -12.52 4.39 0.57
N ASN A 151 -13.79 4.35 0.98
CA ASN A 151 -14.34 5.34 1.90
C ASN A 151 -15.44 4.76 2.81
N SER A 152 -16.01 5.61 3.67
CA SER A 152 -17.08 5.24 4.62
C SER A 152 -18.40 4.70 4.03
N ARG A 153 -18.61 4.79 2.72
CA ARG A 153 -19.73 4.11 2.03
C ARG A 153 -19.44 2.63 1.75
N GLY A 154 -18.20 2.18 1.94
CA GLY A 154 -17.77 0.82 1.67
C GLY A 154 -17.59 0.52 0.18
N SER A 155 -17.50 1.55 -0.67
CA SER A 155 -17.29 1.46 -2.12
C SER A 155 -15.85 1.84 -2.51
N VAL A 156 -15.53 1.67 -3.81
CA VAL A 156 -14.33 2.24 -4.42
C VAL A 156 -14.73 3.39 -5.35
N ILE A 157 -14.08 4.53 -5.24
CA ILE A 157 -14.28 5.67 -6.13
C ILE A 157 -12.97 5.98 -6.82
N PRO A 158 -12.88 5.77 -8.14
CA PRO A 158 -11.71 6.19 -8.91
C PRO A 158 -11.71 7.71 -9.05
N LEU A 159 -10.54 8.31 -8.91
CA LEU A 159 -10.27 9.68 -9.31
C LEU A 159 -9.36 9.69 -10.54
N ASP A 160 -9.67 10.55 -11.51
CA ASP A 160 -8.78 10.80 -12.64
C ASP A 160 -7.57 11.66 -12.25
N GLY A 161 -6.66 11.92 -13.21
CA GLY A 161 -5.47 12.74 -12.97
C GLY A 161 -5.76 14.21 -12.60
N ALA A 162 -6.99 14.69 -12.78
CA ALA A 162 -7.44 16.00 -12.35
C ALA A 162 -8.17 15.98 -10.99
N GLY A 163 -8.24 14.82 -10.33
CA GLY A 163 -8.95 14.63 -9.07
C GLY A 163 -10.47 14.53 -9.21
N GLN A 164 -11.00 14.41 -10.43
CA GLN A 164 -12.44 14.27 -10.64
C GLN A 164 -12.88 12.84 -10.36
N ALA A 165 -13.96 12.70 -9.59
CA ALA A 165 -14.54 11.40 -9.31
C ALA A 165 -15.18 10.81 -10.57
N LEU A 166 -14.81 9.56 -10.86
CA LEU A 166 -15.45 8.73 -11.87
C LEU A 166 -16.59 7.90 -11.24
N ASP A 167 -17.18 7.01 -12.03
CA ASP A 167 -18.30 6.18 -11.57
C ASP A 167 -17.94 5.36 -10.32
N GLU A 168 -18.76 5.50 -9.28
CA GLU A 168 -18.59 4.78 -8.02
C GLU A 168 -18.80 3.28 -8.23
N ARG A 169 -17.82 2.51 -7.78
CA ARG A 169 -17.80 1.04 -7.86
C ARG A 169 -18.37 0.47 -6.56
N ILE A 170 -19.67 0.16 -6.60
CA ILE A 170 -20.39 -0.45 -5.46
C ILE A 170 -20.23 -1.97 -5.53
N VAL A 171 -19.76 -2.57 -4.44
CA VAL A 171 -19.66 -4.01 -4.31
C VAL A 171 -20.81 -4.53 -3.47
N ASP A 172 -21.73 -5.26 -4.11
CA ASP A 172 -23.00 -5.68 -3.52
C ASP A 172 -22.82 -6.32 -2.12
N GLN A 173 -23.52 -5.72 -1.14
CA GLN A 173 -23.59 -6.16 0.26
C GLN A 173 -22.24 -6.27 0.98
N GLN A 174 -21.19 -5.67 0.45
CA GLN A 174 -19.86 -5.71 1.04
C GLN A 174 -19.37 -4.30 1.36
N PHE A 175 -18.68 -4.20 2.50
CA PHE A 175 -18.01 -2.99 2.91
C PHE A 175 -16.51 -3.11 2.60
N LEU A 176 -16.03 -2.39 1.59
CA LEU A 176 -14.63 -2.38 1.23
C LEU A 176 -13.82 -1.48 2.18
N ARG A 177 -12.84 -2.06 2.87
CA ARG A 177 -11.93 -1.35 3.78
C ARG A 177 -10.62 -0.94 3.10
N SER A 178 -10.14 -1.78 2.19
CA SER A 178 -8.88 -1.58 1.47
C SER A 178 -9.08 -1.97 0.01
N VAL A 179 -8.31 -1.34 -0.87
CA VAL A 179 -8.12 -1.75 -2.26
C VAL A 179 -6.62 -1.67 -2.54
N GLU A 180 -6.10 -2.65 -3.24
CA GLU A 180 -4.74 -2.71 -3.78
C GLU A 180 -4.83 -3.06 -5.27
N SER A 181 -3.79 -2.67 -6.01
CA SER A 181 -3.65 -2.90 -7.44
C SER A 181 -2.25 -3.45 -7.74
N ALA A 182 -2.18 -4.39 -8.66
CA ALA A 182 -0.93 -4.90 -9.19
C ALA A 182 -1.15 -5.64 -10.51
N ASP A 183 -0.28 -5.37 -11.48
CA ASP A 183 -0.12 -6.18 -12.69
C ASP A 183 0.54 -7.53 -12.33
N LEU A 184 -0.28 -8.58 -12.17
CA LEU A 184 0.18 -9.92 -11.80
C LEU A 184 0.55 -10.78 -13.01
N ASP A 185 0.16 -10.40 -14.23
CA ASP A 185 0.48 -11.19 -15.43
C ASP A 185 1.41 -10.49 -16.44
N GLY A 186 1.73 -9.23 -16.19
CA GLY A 186 2.63 -8.42 -16.99
C GLY A 186 1.99 -7.83 -18.25
N ASP A 187 0.66 -7.77 -18.33
CA ASP A 187 -0.04 -7.24 -19.50
C ASP A 187 -0.22 -5.70 -19.48
N GLY A 188 0.20 -5.05 -18.39
CA GLY A 188 0.09 -3.60 -18.19
C GLY A 188 -1.28 -3.14 -17.70
N VAL A 189 -2.16 -4.07 -17.32
CA VAL A 189 -3.43 -3.81 -16.64
C VAL A 189 -3.34 -4.38 -15.23
N ASP A 190 -3.65 -3.55 -14.23
CA ASP A 190 -3.59 -4.00 -12.85
C ASP A 190 -4.82 -4.85 -12.51
N GLU A 191 -4.58 -6.01 -11.87
CA GLU A 191 -5.61 -6.67 -11.11
C GLU A 191 -5.90 -5.94 -9.80
N LEU A 192 -7.17 -5.93 -9.41
CA LEU A 192 -7.64 -5.28 -8.20
C LEU A 192 -7.96 -6.31 -7.13
N CYS A 193 -7.41 -6.11 -5.94
CA CYS A 193 -7.68 -6.93 -4.76
C CYS A 193 -8.14 -6.03 -3.61
N ALA A 194 -9.20 -6.44 -2.90
CA ALA A 194 -9.76 -5.65 -1.81
C ALA A 194 -9.99 -6.50 -0.56
N ILE A 195 -9.92 -5.83 0.60
CA ILE A 195 -10.40 -6.39 1.87
C ILE A 195 -11.84 -5.94 2.06
N ALA A 196 -12.75 -6.91 2.06
CA ALA A 196 -14.18 -6.71 2.19
C ALA A 196 -14.69 -7.33 3.50
N THR A 197 -15.73 -6.73 4.07
CA THR A 197 -16.47 -7.28 5.21
C THR A 197 -17.95 -7.39 4.82
N ASP A 198 -18.55 -8.56 5.02
CA ASP A 198 -19.98 -8.75 4.73
C ASP A 198 -20.90 -8.30 5.89
N ALA A 199 -22.22 -8.40 5.68
CA ALA A 199 -23.23 -8.03 6.67
C ALA A 199 -23.15 -8.85 7.99
N GLU A 200 -22.56 -10.05 7.95
CA GLU A 200 -22.34 -10.91 9.11
C GLU A 200 -20.99 -10.64 9.78
N ARG A 201 -20.24 -9.65 9.29
CA ARG A 201 -18.89 -9.27 9.75
C ARG A 201 -17.83 -10.33 9.50
N HIS A 202 -18.00 -11.14 8.46
CA HIS A 202 -16.94 -12.00 7.97
C HIS A 202 -16.06 -11.23 6.99
N ASP A 203 -14.76 -11.27 7.24
CA ASP A 203 -13.74 -10.68 6.39
C ASP A 203 -13.39 -11.62 5.22
N LYS A 204 -13.22 -11.02 4.05
CA LYS A 204 -12.90 -11.68 2.79
C LYS A 204 -11.87 -10.86 2.03
N VAL A 205 -11.07 -11.57 1.26
CA VAL A 205 -10.28 -10.99 0.17
C VAL A 205 -11.10 -11.18 -1.09
N VAL A 206 -11.31 -10.12 -1.86
CA VAL A 206 -12.07 -10.18 -3.12
C VAL A 206 -11.26 -9.62 -4.27
N GLY A 207 -11.36 -10.28 -5.43
CA GLY A 207 -10.87 -9.76 -6.69
C GLY A 207 -11.95 -8.94 -7.36
N LEU A 208 -11.61 -7.77 -7.86
CA LEU A 208 -12.54 -6.86 -8.52
C LEU A 208 -12.18 -6.72 -9.99
N SER A 209 -13.19 -6.64 -10.86
CA SER A 209 -13.00 -6.14 -12.22
C SER A 209 -12.73 -4.63 -12.19
N ALA A 210 -12.31 -4.07 -13.32
CA ALA A 210 -12.20 -2.63 -13.52
C ALA A 210 -13.53 -1.88 -13.24
N GLY A 211 -14.68 -2.55 -13.40
CA GLY A 211 -16.01 -1.99 -13.08
C GLY A 211 -16.42 -2.13 -11.61
N GLY A 212 -15.62 -2.81 -10.78
CA GLY A 212 -15.96 -3.10 -9.39
C GLY A 212 -16.75 -4.38 -9.15
N GLU A 213 -16.97 -5.20 -10.18
CA GLU A 213 -17.67 -6.48 -10.00
C GLU A 213 -16.75 -7.51 -9.36
N VAL A 214 -17.25 -8.25 -8.36
CA VAL A 214 -16.48 -9.31 -7.69
C VAL A 214 -16.29 -10.47 -8.66
N GLN A 215 -15.03 -10.75 -9.00
CA GLN A 215 -14.64 -11.88 -9.85
C GLN A 215 -14.41 -13.15 -9.03
N TRP A 216 -13.86 -12.99 -7.82
CA TRP A 216 -13.59 -14.08 -6.89
C TRP A 216 -13.63 -13.57 -5.45
N SER A 217 -13.80 -14.49 -4.49
CA SER A 217 -13.85 -14.19 -3.07
C SER A 217 -13.26 -15.33 -2.26
N THR A 218 -12.31 -15.01 -1.38
CA THR A 218 -11.62 -15.95 -0.51
C THR A 218 -11.82 -15.51 0.95
N PRO A 219 -12.43 -16.36 1.81
CA PRO A 219 -12.60 -16.01 3.21
C PRO A 219 -11.25 -15.93 3.92
N ILE A 220 -11.11 -14.97 4.83
CA ILE A 220 -9.94 -14.85 5.72
C ILE A 220 -10.39 -14.74 7.18
N PRO A 221 -9.54 -15.16 8.13
CA PRO A 221 -9.80 -14.96 9.55
C PRO A 221 -10.11 -13.49 9.86
N SER A 222 -11.31 -13.27 10.42
CA SER A 222 -11.80 -11.93 10.76
C SER A 222 -11.25 -11.48 12.10
N GLY A 223 -10.99 -10.19 12.26
CA GLY A 223 -10.52 -9.65 13.54
C GLY A 223 -9.89 -8.27 13.44
N LEU A 224 -9.22 -7.88 14.52
CA LEU A 224 -8.41 -6.67 14.59
C LEU A 224 -6.95 -7.08 14.69
N HIS A 225 -6.10 -6.47 13.87
CA HIS A 225 -4.65 -6.65 13.98
C HIS A 225 -4.13 -5.98 15.27
N GLU A 226 -3.16 -6.62 15.91
CA GLU A 226 -2.46 -6.06 17.07
C GLU A 226 -1.61 -4.85 16.69
N PHE A 227 -1.03 -4.86 15.49
CA PHE A 227 -0.21 -3.79 14.94
C PHE A 227 -0.87 -3.20 13.69
N PRO A 228 -0.60 -1.93 13.34
CA PRO A 228 -0.94 -1.40 12.03
C PRO A 228 -0.28 -2.26 10.94
N LEU A 229 -1.09 -2.85 10.06
CA LEU A 229 -0.62 -3.73 8.99
C LEU A 229 -1.24 -3.31 7.66
N GLU A 230 -0.42 -3.25 6.62
CA GLU A 230 -0.89 -3.30 5.24
C GLU A 230 -1.20 -4.76 4.91
N MET A 231 -2.49 -5.12 4.99
CA MET A 231 -2.92 -6.53 5.00
C MET A 231 -2.63 -7.26 3.69
N VAL A 232 -2.52 -6.54 2.57
CA VAL A 232 -2.37 -7.10 1.23
C VAL A 232 -1.11 -6.54 0.62
N THR A 233 -0.28 -7.43 0.08
CA THR A 233 0.82 -7.10 -0.83
C THR A 233 0.76 -8.06 -2.01
N SER A 234 1.52 -7.76 -3.06
CA SER A 234 1.72 -8.67 -4.18
C SER A 234 3.19 -8.79 -4.54
N GLY A 235 3.51 -9.79 -5.35
CA GLY A 235 4.81 -9.93 -5.97
C GLY A 235 5.10 -11.35 -6.44
N PRO A 236 6.24 -11.55 -7.12
CA PRO A 236 6.67 -12.87 -7.58
C PRO A 236 7.00 -13.73 -6.37
N LEU A 237 6.24 -14.80 -6.11
CA LEU A 237 6.48 -15.69 -4.96
C LEU A 237 6.67 -17.15 -5.34
N LEU A 238 5.92 -17.66 -6.32
CA LEU A 238 5.86 -19.09 -6.64
C LEU A 238 6.59 -19.39 -7.94
N GLY A 239 7.91 -19.57 -7.86
CA GLY A 239 8.72 -19.80 -9.05
C GLY A 239 8.72 -18.62 -10.03
N GLY A 240 8.37 -17.42 -9.55
CA GLY A 240 8.27 -16.20 -10.35
C GLY A 240 6.83 -15.80 -10.70
N GLU A 241 5.82 -16.64 -10.45
CA GLU A 241 4.42 -16.24 -10.58
C GLU A 241 4.08 -15.17 -9.54
N HIS A 242 3.43 -14.09 -9.99
CA HIS A 242 2.95 -13.03 -9.12
C HIS A 242 1.62 -13.44 -8.48
N VAL A 243 1.55 -13.24 -7.16
CA VAL A 243 0.39 -13.63 -6.35
C VAL A 243 0.03 -12.52 -5.39
N TRP A 244 -1.18 -12.59 -4.85
CA TRP A 244 -1.56 -11.83 -3.67
C TRP A 244 -1.07 -12.55 -2.42
N VAL A 245 -0.53 -11.79 -1.46
CA VAL A 245 -0.16 -12.29 -0.14
C VAL A 245 -0.90 -11.47 0.90
N ILE A 246 -1.63 -12.16 1.77
CA ILE A 246 -2.54 -11.54 2.73
C ILE A 246 -2.16 -11.94 4.14
N GLY A 247 -1.90 -10.95 5.00
CA GLY A 247 -1.78 -11.15 6.44
C GLY A 247 -3.14 -10.98 7.10
N ALA A 248 -3.67 -12.04 7.70
CA ALA A 248 -4.95 -12.02 8.41
C ALA A 248 -4.81 -11.63 9.88
N ALA A 249 -5.93 -11.29 10.53
CA ALA A 249 -5.93 -10.74 11.89
C ALA A 249 -5.43 -11.71 12.97
N ASP A 250 -5.52 -13.02 12.73
CA ASP A 250 -5.02 -14.07 13.63
C ASP A 250 -3.52 -14.39 13.44
N GLY A 251 -2.83 -13.67 12.55
CA GLY A 251 -1.43 -13.90 12.22
C GLY A 251 -1.20 -15.02 11.20
N SER A 252 -2.27 -15.56 10.58
CA SER A 252 -2.13 -16.43 9.41
C SER A 252 -1.77 -15.61 8.16
N ILE A 253 -1.01 -16.24 7.26
CA ILE A 253 -0.64 -15.69 5.96
C ILE A 253 -1.29 -16.55 4.89
N HIS A 254 -1.96 -15.92 3.93
CA HIS A 254 -2.67 -16.55 2.83
C HIS A 254 -2.02 -16.15 1.51
N VAL A 255 -1.74 -17.11 0.64
CA VAL A 255 -1.21 -16.89 -0.70
C VAL A 255 -2.32 -17.22 -1.69
N VAL A 256 -2.74 -16.22 -2.46
CA VAL A 256 -3.90 -16.29 -3.34
C VAL A 256 -3.48 -15.97 -4.77
N SER A 257 -3.87 -16.82 -5.72
CA SER A 257 -3.59 -16.60 -7.14
C SER A 257 -4.31 -15.37 -7.67
N ARG A 258 -3.93 -14.91 -8.86
CA ARG A 258 -4.64 -13.85 -9.58
C ARG A 258 -6.14 -14.11 -9.71
N ASP A 259 -6.52 -15.36 -9.95
CA ASP A 259 -7.91 -15.78 -10.18
C ASP A 259 -8.64 -16.15 -8.87
N GLY A 260 -8.05 -15.85 -7.71
CA GLY A 260 -8.67 -16.04 -6.40
C GLY A 260 -8.53 -17.43 -5.79
N GLN A 261 -7.75 -18.32 -6.41
CA GLN A 261 -7.50 -19.64 -5.83
C GLN A 261 -6.57 -19.49 -4.63
N LEU A 262 -6.99 -19.99 -3.46
CA LEU A 262 -6.09 -20.16 -2.33
C LEU A 262 -5.04 -21.22 -2.69
N ILE A 263 -3.79 -20.79 -2.80
CA ILE A 263 -2.66 -21.65 -3.14
C ILE A 263 -2.10 -22.29 -1.87
N ASP A 264 -1.89 -21.47 -0.83
CA ASP A 264 -1.38 -21.92 0.46
C ASP A 264 -1.87 -21.00 1.59
N SER A 265 -1.90 -21.53 2.81
CA SER A 265 -2.05 -20.75 4.03
C SER A 265 -1.36 -21.39 5.21
N PHE A 266 -0.75 -20.56 6.06
CA PHE A 266 -0.06 -21.03 7.24
C PHE A 266 -0.10 -20.02 8.38
N ASP A 267 -0.06 -20.52 9.61
CA ASP A 267 0.02 -19.70 10.82
C ASP A 267 1.46 -19.25 11.04
N TYR A 268 1.69 -17.94 11.15
CA TYR A 268 3.02 -17.42 11.46
C TYR A 268 3.45 -17.72 12.90
N GLY A 269 2.47 -17.85 13.81
CA GLY A 269 2.67 -18.13 15.24
C GLY A 269 2.98 -16.89 16.09
N GLU A 270 2.95 -15.69 15.51
CA GLU A 270 3.07 -14.40 16.19
C GLU A 270 2.24 -13.35 15.43
N ALA A 271 1.81 -12.28 16.11
CA ALA A 271 1.14 -11.16 15.47
C ALA A 271 2.06 -10.48 14.44
N ILE A 272 1.57 -10.41 13.19
CA ILE A 272 2.28 -9.80 12.07
C ILE A 272 2.18 -8.28 12.17
N ALA A 273 3.31 -7.60 12.02
CA ALA A 273 3.44 -6.14 12.00
C ALA A 273 3.83 -5.58 10.63
N GLY A 274 4.20 -6.43 9.67
CA GLY A 274 4.50 -6.03 8.30
C GLY A 274 4.66 -7.24 7.40
N LEU A 275 4.34 -7.06 6.12
CA LEU A 275 4.33 -8.09 5.10
C LEU A 275 4.87 -7.49 3.81
N GLY A 276 5.72 -8.22 3.10
CA GLY A 276 6.24 -7.79 1.81
C GLY A 276 6.74 -8.95 0.98
N VAL A 277 6.76 -8.78 -0.34
CA VAL A 277 7.40 -9.69 -1.28
C VAL A 277 8.57 -8.97 -1.92
N ALA A 278 9.72 -9.63 -1.95
CA ALA A 278 10.92 -9.12 -2.58
C ALA A 278 11.54 -10.22 -3.45
N MET A 279 12.48 -9.82 -4.30
CA MET A 279 13.44 -10.78 -4.87
C MET A 279 14.75 -10.66 -4.08
N SER A 280 15.58 -11.70 -4.11
CA SER A 280 16.90 -11.71 -3.50
C SER A 280 17.77 -12.76 -4.21
N GLY A 281 18.86 -12.31 -4.84
CA GLY A 281 19.68 -13.17 -5.70
C GLY A 281 18.88 -13.91 -6.78
N GLY A 282 17.84 -13.27 -7.34
CA GLY A 282 16.95 -13.86 -8.34
C GLY A 282 15.93 -14.87 -7.79
N ARG A 283 15.81 -15.02 -6.46
CA ARG A 283 14.81 -15.87 -5.81
C ARG A 283 13.73 -15.02 -5.14
N PRO A 284 12.46 -15.45 -5.18
CA PRO A 284 11.40 -14.80 -4.45
C PRO A 284 11.58 -14.98 -2.94
N LEU A 285 11.26 -13.92 -2.20
CA LEU A 285 11.37 -13.84 -0.75
C LEU A 285 10.05 -13.30 -0.18
N LEU A 286 9.40 -14.08 0.67
CA LEU A 286 8.37 -13.56 1.56
C LEU A 286 9.06 -12.94 2.77
N VAL A 287 8.79 -11.67 3.05
CA VAL A 287 9.31 -10.94 4.21
C VAL A 287 8.18 -10.67 5.19
N VAL A 288 8.37 -11.07 6.45
CA VAL A 288 7.40 -10.85 7.52
C VAL A 288 8.13 -10.21 8.70
N SER A 289 7.57 -9.13 9.22
CA SER A 289 8.04 -8.49 10.45
C SER A 289 7.03 -8.66 11.58
N THR A 290 7.54 -8.82 12.78
CA THR A 290 6.78 -8.88 14.04
C THR A 290 7.46 -8.03 15.12
N ALA A 291 6.91 -8.02 16.33
CA ALA A 291 7.55 -7.35 17.46
C ALA A 291 8.93 -7.95 17.81
N SER A 292 9.16 -9.23 17.49
CA SER A 292 10.43 -9.91 17.78
C SER A 292 11.50 -9.73 16.70
N GLY A 293 11.15 -9.27 15.50
CA GLY A 293 12.11 -8.99 14.43
C GLY A 293 11.56 -9.21 13.03
N VAL A 294 12.47 -9.41 12.07
CA VAL A 294 12.16 -9.59 10.64
C VAL A 294 12.69 -10.94 10.20
N LYS A 295 11.91 -11.68 9.43
CA LYS A 295 12.32 -12.93 8.80
C LYS A 295 11.96 -12.93 7.32
N GLY A 296 12.81 -13.57 6.53
CA GLY A 296 12.60 -13.79 5.11
C GLY A 296 12.63 -15.29 4.79
N TRP A 297 11.67 -15.78 4.01
CA TRP A 297 11.66 -17.16 3.49
C TRP A 297 11.78 -17.13 1.99
N ALA A 298 12.80 -17.83 1.48
CA ALA A 298 12.84 -18.16 0.07
C ALA A 298 11.74 -19.19 -0.19
N VAL A 299 10.79 -18.86 -1.06
CA VAL A 299 9.70 -19.76 -1.41
C VAL A 299 10.09 -20.51 -2.69
N SER A 300 9.92 -21.83 -2.68
CA SER A 300 10.08 -22.68 -3.85
C SER A 300 8.73 -23.31 -4.21
N PRO A 301 8.46 -23.56 -5.51
CA PRO A 301 7.29 -24.31 -5.95
C PRO A 301 7.22 -25.72 -5.34
#